data_AF-A0A366WBR0-F1
#
_entry.id   AF-A0A366WBR0-F1
#
_cell.length_a   1.000
_cell.length_b   1.000
_cell.length_c   1.000
_cell.angle_alpha   90.00
_cell.angle_beta   90.00
_cell.angle_gamma   90.00
#
_symmetry.space_group_name_H-M   'P 1'
#
loop_
_entity.id
_entity.type
_entity.pdbx_description
1 polymer ?
#
loop_
_entity_poly.entity_id
_entity_poly.type
_entity_poly.pdbx_seq_one_letter_code
_entity_poly.pdbx_strand_id
1 'polypeptide(L)'
;MKALIPILVMVLFFLPKTNANEYKQLGRYTNVSITPTQQQLNPLLVVVDFEFPPQITKVGEALKLLIAPSGYRFSLSDNDISYILFEMPLPEIHKKLGVMTLDDAIKTLSGSGFTPVYDEGLRLLSFKSSSKSINTVNVALYKKSWLRNKTAITPIANNYKKIVTYTVKSGDSISKILINLGIGYNPKIINHIVDTNPSAFINNNPNHLISGSVIGVPLS
;
A
#
# COMPACT_ATOMS: atom_id res chain seq x y z
N MET A 1 70.65 0.38 -23.63
CA MET A 1 69.88 0.83 -22.44
C MET A 1 68.77 1.76 -22.91
N LYS A 2 67.52 1.32 -22.69
CA LYS A 2 66.22 2.02 -22.58
C LYS A 2 65.84 3.11 -23.60
N ALA A 3 64.89 2.75 -24.45
CA ALA A 3 64.22 3.57 -25.47
C ALA A 3 63.11 4.46 -24.88
N LEU A 4 62.93 5.65 -25.48
CA LEU A 4 61.76 6.53 -25.34
C LEU A 4 60.57 5.94 -26.13
N ILE A 5 59.38 5.91 -25.53
CA ILE A 5 58.09 5.78 -26.24
C ILE A 5 57.08 6.74 -25.57
N PRO A 6 56.35 7.58 -26.33
CA PRO A 6 55.42 8.56 -25.76
C PRO A 6 54.07 7.89 -25.45
N ILE A 7 53.52 8.14 -24.25
CA ILE A 7 52.17 7.69 -23.90
C ILE A 7 51.18 8.72 -24.42
N LEU A 8 50.56 8.36 -25.55
CA LEU A 8 49.36 8.96 -26.11
C LEU A 8 48.23 8.90 -25.06
N VAL A 9 47.75 10.07 -24.63
CA VAL A 9 46.60 10.19 -23.74
C VAL A 9 45.34 9.80 -24.52
N MET A 10 44.92 8.54 -24.37
CA MET A 10 43.62 8.06 -24.83
C MET A 10 42.55 8.50 -23.83
N VAL A 11 41.98 9.69 -24.04
CA VAL A 11 40.74 10.10 -23.37
C VAL A 11 39.62 9.22 -23.92
N LEU A 12 39.32 8.13 -23.22
CA LEU A 12 38.07 7.39 -23.37
C LEU A 12 36.93 8.34 -23.01
N PHE A 13 36.33 8.97 -24.02
CA PHE A 13 35.00 9.56 -23.91
C PHE A 13 34.03 8.45 -23.50
N PHE A 14 33.74 8.35 -22.21
CA PHE A 14 32.52 7.70 -21.73
C PHE A 14 31.35 8.59 -22.16
N LEU A 15 30.95 8.45 -23.43
CA LEU A 15 29.64 8.91 -23.85
C LEU A 15 28.62 8.16 -22.98
N PRO A 16 27.69 8.85 -22.29
CA PRO A 16 26.60 8.15 -21.63
C PRO A 16 25.88 7.35 -22.71
N LYS A 17 25.81 6.02 -22.54
CA LYS A 17 25.00 5.17 -23.41
C LYS A 17 23.57 5.66 -23.29
N THR A 18 23.11 6.41 -24.28
CA THR A 18 21.68 6.67 -24.47
C THR A 18 21.04 5.31 -24.71
N ASN A 19 20.25 4.83 -23.74
CA ASN A 19 19.47 3.60 -23.92
C ASN A 19 18.57 3.83 -25.14
N ALA A 20 18.85 3.15 -26.25
CA ALA A 20 17.92 3.11 -27.37
C ALA A 20 16.65 2.43 -26.84
N ASN A 21 15.56 3.18 -26.76
CA ASN A 21 14.27 2.61 -26.37
C ASN A 21 13.94 1.51 -27.39
N GLU A 22 13.79 0.29 -26.91
CA GLU A 22 13.44 -0.83 -27.75
C GLU A 22 11.91 -0.83 -27.91
N TYR A 23 11.42 -0.99 -29.13
CA TYR A 23 9.99 -0.91 -29.44
C TYR A 23 9.50 -2.24 -30.00
N LYS A 24 8.34 -2.69 -29.52
CA LYS A 24 7.62 -3.83 -30.09
C LYS A 24 6.41 -3.34 -30.87
N GLN A 25 6.29 -3.79 -32.11
CA GLN A 25 5.12 -3.54 -32.94
C GLN A 25 3.94 -4.42 -32.47
N LEU A 26 2.87 -3.80 -32.00
CA LEU A 26 1.63 -4.45 -31.54
C LEU A 26 0.51 -4.42 -32.61
N GLY A 27 0.84 -4.03 -33.83
CA GLY A 27 -0.08 -3.97 -34.97
C GLY A 27 0.55 -3.19 -36.12
N ARG A 28 -0.14 -3.05 -37.26
CA ARG A 28 0.44 -2.38 -38.44
C ARG A 28 0.80 -0.90 -38.22
N TYR A 29 0.19 -0.26 -37.21
CA TYR A 29 0.36 1.17 -36.94
C TYR A 29 0.69 1.49 -35.48
N THR A 30 0.98 0.49 -34.65
CA THR A 30 1.18 0.70 -33.20
C THR A 30 2.49 0.09 -32.76
N ASN A 31 3.40 0.95 -32.29
CA ASN A 31 4.63 0.55 -31.60
C ASN A 31 4.51 0.91 -30.12
N VAL A 32 4.92 0.00 -29.24
CA VAL A 32 4.97 0.25 -27.80
C VAL A 32 6.41 0.08 -27.33
N SER A 33 6.88 1.05 -26.54
CA SER A 33 8.17 0.94 -25.86
C SER A 33 8.14 -0.26 -24.92
N ILE A 34 9.07 -1.18 -25.11
CA ILE A 34 9.25 -2.33 -24.19
C ILE A 34 10.30 -2.06 -23.13
N THR A 35 10.93 -0.88 -23.17
CA THR A 35 11.80 -0.41 -22.08
C THR A 35 10.94 -0.13 -20.84
N PRO A 36 11.24 -0.76 -19.69
CA PRO A 36 10.50 -0.52 -18.46
C PRO A 36 10.66 0.94 -18.00
N THR A 37 9.58 1.50 -17.47
CA THR A 37 9.60 2.85 -16.86
C THR A 37 10.45 2.86 -15.59
N GLN A 38 10.91 4.04 -15.17
CA GLN A 38 11.68 4.19 -13.92
C GLN A 38 10.90 3.71 -12.69
N GLN A 39 9.58 3.92 -12.67
CA GLN A 39 8.69 3.46 -11.60
C GLN A 39 8.49 1.94 -11.61
N GLN A 40 8.54 1.31 -12.78
CA GLN A 40 8.53 -0.16 -12.89
C GLN A 40 9.86 -0.78 -12.44
N LEU A 41 10.98 -0.10 -12.69
CA LEU A 41 12.29 -0.52 -12.20
C LEU A 41 12.44 -0.30 -10.70
N ASN A 42 11.93 0.83 -10.19
CA ASN A 42 11.95 1.18 -8.77
C ASN A 42 10.54 1.55 -8.28
N PRO A 43 9.84 0.62 -7.62
CA PRO A 43 8.49 0.84 -7.09
C PRO A 43 8.38 1.97 -6.06
N LEU A 44 9.49 2.39 -5.42
CA LEU A 44 9.48 3.52 -4.48
C LEU A 44 9.28 4.87 -5.18
N LEU A 45 9.50 4.93 -6.50
CA LEU A 45 9.25 6.12 -7.32
C LEU A 45 7.83 6.17 -7.88
N VAL A 46 6.97 5.19 -7.57
CA VAL A 46 5.56 5.21 -7.95
C VAL A 46 4.90 6.43 -7.34
N VAL A 47 4.17 7.18 -8.15
CA VAL A 47 3.37 8.32 -7.69
C VAL A 47 2.11 7.80 -7.02
N VAL A 48 1.86 8.25 -5.81
CA VAL A 48 0.69 7.93 -4.99
C VAL A 48 -0.11 9.20 -4.71
N ASP A 49 -1.42 9.03 -4.64
CA ASP A 49 -2.40 10.00 -4.13
C ASP A 49 -3.36 9.18 -3.28
N PHE A 50 -3.35 9.37 -1.96
CA PHE A 50 -3.90 8.39 -1.03
C PHE A 50 -4.70 9.05 0.10
N GLU A 51 -5.94 8.62 0.25
CA GLU A 51 -6.80 8.97 1.38
C GLU A 51 -7.00 7.73 2.25
N PHE A 52 -6.54 7.81 3.50
CA PHE A 52 -6.64 6.71 4.44
C PHE A 52 -8.09 6.55 4.92
N PRO A 53 -8.59 5.30 5.02
CA PRO A 53 -9.87 5.04 5.63
C PRO A 53 -9.96 5.59 7.07
N PRO A 54 -11.14 6.03 7.53
CA PRO A 54 -11.29 6.72 8.82
C PRO A 54 -10.90 5.87 10.04
N GLN A 55 -10.94 4.54 9.93
CA GLN A 55 -10.50 3.62 10.98
C GLN A 55 -8.98 3.59 11.19
N ILE A 56 -8.19 4.16 10.27
CA ILE A 56 -6.74 4.22 10.37
C ILE A 56 -6.38 5.40 11.27
N THR A 57 -5.86 5.06 12.44
CA THR A 57 -5.60 6.05 13.51
C THR A 57 -4.13 6.12 13.89
N LYS A 58 -3.31 5.18 13.42
CA LYS A 58 -1.89 5.09 13.75
C LYS A 58 -1.00 5.12 12.52
N VAL A 59 0.21 5.65 12.68
CA VAL A 59 1.19 5.77 11.60
C VAL A 59 1.61 4.39 11.06
N GLY A 60 1.73 3.38 11.91
CA GLY A 60 2.10 2.02 11.47
C GLY A 60 1.02 1.36 10.61
N GLU A 61 -0.25 1.63 10.89
CA GLU A 61 -1.39 1.15 10.10
C GLU A 61 -1.40 1.84 8.73
N ALA A 62 -1.19 3.15 8.71
CA ALA A 62 -1.09 3.94 7.48
C ALA A 62 0.06 3.46 6.59
N LEU A 63 1.27 3.34 7.16
CA LEU A 63 2.44 2.82 6.45
C LEU A 63 2.20 1.41 5.90
N LYS A 64 1.55 0.53 6.68
CA LYS A 64 1.23 -0.85 6.24
C LYS A 64 0.35 -0.84 5.00
N LEU A 65 -0.68 0.00 4.96
CA LEU A 65 -1.56 0.13 3.79
C LEU A 65 -0.82 0.72 2.60
N LEU A 66 -0.05 1.79 2.85
CA LEU A 66 0.68 2.53 1.83
C LEU A 66 1.67 1.65 1.06
N ILE A 67 2.42 0.79 1.76
CA ILE A 67 3.42 -0.07 1.13
C ILE A 67 2.85 -1.36 0.53
N ALA A 68 1.62 -1.75 0.86
CA ALA A 68 1.03 -3.03 0.45
C ALA A 68 1.10 -3.30 -1.07
N PRO A 69 0.79 -2.35 -1.98
CA PRO A 69 0.87 -2.60 -3.42
C PRO A 69 2.30 -2.62 -3.98
N SER A 70 3.30 -2.15 -3.23
CA SER A 70 4.68 -2.00 -3.72
C SER A 70 5.51 -3.28 -3.67
N GLY A 71 5.04 -4.31 -2.93
CA GLY A 71 5.80 -5.52 -2.62
C GLY A 71 6.85 -5.35 -1.51
N TYR A 72 7.00 -4.14 -0.94
CA TYR A 72 7.76 -3.94 0.29
C TYR A 72 7.00 -4.45 1.51
N ARG A 73 7.75 -4.95 2.49
CA ARG A 73 7.23 -5.42 3.78
C ARG A 73 8.13 -4.98 4.92
N PHE A 74 7.57 -4.80 6.10
CA PHE A 74 8.37 -4.37 7.23
C PHE A 74 9.36 -5.46 7.66
N SER A 75 10.61 -5.07 7.89
CA SER A 75 11.57 -5.87 8.66
C SER A 75 11.53 -5.37 10.09
N LEU A 76 11.05 -6.22 11.01
CA LEU A 76 10.92 -5.88 12.42
C LEU A 76 11.67 -6.92 13.23
N SER A 77 12.74 -6.48 13.87
CA SER A 77 13.46 -7.26 14.88
C SER A 77 12.73 -7.20 16.23
N ASP A 78 13.15 -8.02 17.19
CA ASP A 78 12.48 -8.10 18.48
C ASP A 78 12.53 -6.81 19.31
N ASN A 79 13.54 -5.96 19.10
CA ASN A 79 13.75 -4.69 19.79
C ASN A 79 13.78 -3.51 18.80
N ASP A 80 12.97 -3.59 17.74
CA ASP A 80 12.99 -2.62 16.65
C ASP A 80 12.36 -1.28 17.04
N ILE A 81 13.10 -0.18 16.88
CA ILE A 81 12.61 1.17 17.20
C ILE A 81 11.38 1.57 16.37
N SER A 82 11.15 0.89 15.23
CA SER A 82 9.99 1.12 14.37
C SER A 82 8.66 0.92 15.11
N TYR A 83 8.62 0.08 16.16
CA TYR A 83 7.40 -0.08 16.97
C TYR A 83 6.96 1.22 17.65
N ILE A 84 7.90 2.09 18.02
CA ILE A 84 7.58 3.41 18.59
C ILE A 84 6.84 4.24 17.55
N LEU A 85 7.40 4.31 16.33
CA LEU A 85 6.78 5.01 15.20
C LEU A 85 5.38 4.48 14.90
N PHE A 86 5.23 3.16 14.88
CA PHE A 86 3.99 2.52 14.46
C PHE A 86 2.81 2.79 15.39
N GLU A 87 3.08 3.02 16.67
CA GLU A 87 2.05 3.32 17.67
C GLU A 87 1.77 4.82 17.82
N MET A 88 2.50 5.69 17.09
CA MET A 88 2.20 7.12 17.07
C MET A 88 0.84 7.39 16.38
N PRO A 89 0.05 8.37 16.87
CA PRO A 89 -1.20 8.74 16.23
C PRO A 89 -0.93 9.29 14.81
N LEU A 90 -1.80 8.93 13.87
CA LEU A 90 -1.77 9.49 12.52
C LEU A 90 -2.28 10.95 12.58
N PRO A 91 -1.47 11.96 12.24
CA PRO A 91 -1.94 13.35 12.20
C PRO A 91 -3.11 13.52 11.23
N GLU A 92 -4.10 14.35 11.57
CA GLU A 92 -5.29 14.56 10.73
C GLU A 92 -4.94 15.02 9.31
N ILE A 93 -3.94 15.90 9.18
CA ILE A 93 -3.46 16.37 7.87
C ILE A 93 -2.85 15.24 7.02
N HIS A 94 -2.37 14.16 7.64
CA HIS A 94 -1.83 12.99 6.95
C HIS A 94 -2.88 11.93 6.60
N LYS A 95 -4.14 12.08 7.04
CA LYS A 95 -5.23 11.19 6.59
C LYS A 95 -5.48 11.30 5.09
N LYS A 96 -5.11 12.43 4.48
CA LYS A 96 -5.12 12.63 3.04
C LYS A 96 -3.74 13.09 2.57
N LEU A 97 -3.02 12.20 1.91
CA LEU A 97 -1.75 12.52 1.26
C LEU A 97 -2.04 13.02 -0.15
N GLY A 98 -1.47 14.18 -0.50
CA GLY A 98 -1.49 14.65 -1.88
C GLY A 98 -0.57 13.83 -2.78
N VAL A 99 -0.49 14.24 -4.05
CA VAL A 99 0.34 13.59 -5.07
C VAL A 99 1.82 13.70 -4.72
N MET A 100 2.47 12.56 -4.48
CA MET A 100 3.92 12.46 -4.23
C MET A 100 4.45 11.06 -4.56
N THR A 101 5.76 10.84 -4.49
CA THR A 101 6.30 9.48 -4.64
C THR A 101 5.99 8.61 -3.42
N LEU A 102 5.97 7.29 -3.57
CA LEU A 102 5.79 6.35 -2.46
C LEU A 102 6.87 6.57 -1.37
N ASP A 103 8.12 6.80 -1.77
CA ASP A 103 9.20 7.14 -0.83
C ASP A 103 8.92 8.44 -0.06
N ASP A 104 8.49 9.50 -0.74
CA ASP A 104 8.14 10.76 -0.10
C ASP A 104 6.93 10.62 0.84
N ALA A 105 5.95 9.78 0.48
CA ALA A 105 4.81 9.46 1.33
C ALA A 105 5.26 8.71 2.59
N ILE A 106 6.15 7.72 2.46
CA ILE A 106 6.72 7.00 3.61
C ILE A 106 7.48 7.97 4.52
N LYS A 107 8.31 8.85 3.94
CA LYS A 107 9.05 9.88 4.68
C LYS A 107 8.10 10.85 5.40
N THR A 108 7.06 11.31 4.72
CA THR A 108 6.03 12.21 5.27
C THR A 108 5.33 11.58 6.47
N LEU A 109 4.92 10.31 6.37
CA LEU A 109 4.31 9.58 7.48
C LEU A 109 5.29 9.32 8.62
N SER A 110 6.56 9.03 8.32
CA SER A 110 7.59 8.77 9.33
C SER A 110 8.05 10.01 10.09
N GLY A 111 7.91 11.19 9.47
CA GLY A 111 8.39 12.46 10.00
C GLY A 111 9.92 12.55 10.08
N SER A 112 10.44 13.72 10.45
CA SER A 112 11.90 13.95 10.53
C SER A 112 12.61 13.16 11.65
N GLY A 113 11.86 12.62 12.61
CA GLY A 113 12.39 11.82 13.71
C GLY A 113 12.81 10.41 13.30
N PHE A 114 12.37 9.92 12.15
CA PHE A 114 12.69 8.59 11.63
C PHE A 114 13.17 8.69 10.19
N THR A 115 14.08 7.81 9.81
CA THR A 115 14.57 7.69 8.43
C THR A 115 14.27 6.29 7.93
N PRO A 116 13.54 6.12 6.82
CA PRO A 116 13.31 4.81 6.23
C PRO A 116 14.63 4.23 5.72
N VAL A 117 14.78 2.92 5.85
CA VAL A 117 15.89 2.13 5.33
C VAL A 117 15.29 1.00 4.51
N TYR A 118 15.70 0.92 3.26
CA TYR A 118 15.20 -0.05 2.30
C TYR A 118 16.25 -1.11 2.03
N ASP A 119 15.85 -2.38 2.11
CA ASP A 119 16.57 -3.49 1.49
C ASP A 119 15.89 -3.77 0.16
N GLU A 120 16.51 -3.41 -0.95
CA GLU A 120 15.93 -3.61 -2.29
C GLU A 120 15.94 -5.08 -2.72
N GLY A 121 16.91 -5.87 -2.26
CA GLY A 121 17.05 -7.28 -2.63
C GLY A 121 15.95 -8.13 -2.01
N LEU A 122 15.67 -7.90 -0.72
CA LEU A 122 14.59 -8.58 -0.01
C LEU A 122 13.27 -7.79 -0.08
N ARG A 123 13.26 -6.55 -0.59
CA ARG A 123 12.13 -5.61 -0.52
C ARG A 123 11.61 -5.46 0.91
N LEU A 124 12.52 -5.09 1.81
CA LEU A 124 12.20 -4.83 3.21
C LEU A 124 12.29 -3.34 3.51
N LEU A 125 11.43 -2.89 4.42
CA LEU A 125 11.42 -1.54 4.97
C LEU A 125 11.64 -1.62 6.48
N SER A 126 12.63 -0.91 6.98
CA SER A 126 12.84 -0.65 8.41
C SER A 126 13.05 0.84 8.64
N PHE A 127 13.10 1.25 9.91
CA PHE A 127 13.34 2.66 10.26
C PHE A 127 14.50 2.77 11.24
N LYS A 128 15.30 3.83 11.07
CA LYS A 128 16.32 4.27 12.01
C LYS A 128 15.97 5.64 12.58
N SER A 129 16.48 5.97 13.75
CA SER A 129 16.31 7.29 14.36
C SER A 129 17.61 7.75 14.99
N SER A 130 18.00 9.00 14.73
CA SER A 130 19.11 9.68 15.41
C SER A 130 18.65 10.42 16.68
N SER A 131 17.35 10.45 16.98
CA SER A 131 16.82 11.18 18.12
C SER A 131 17.23 10.52 19.43
N LYS A 132 17.91 11.30 20.30
CA LYS A 132 18.31 10.85 21.64
C LYS A 132 17.10 10.38 22.45
N SER A 133 15.97 11.09 22.36
CA SER A 133 14.75 10.77 23.09
C SER A 133 14.17 9.42 22.68
N ILE A 134 14.19 9.07 21.38
CA ILE A 134 13.68 7.79 20.87
C ILE A 134 14.62 6.65 21.29
N ASN A 135 15.93 6.85 21.19
CA ASN A 135 16.92 5.81 21.49
C ASN A 135 16.99 5.42 22.97
N THR A 136 16.40 6.21 23.88
CA THR A 136 16.28 5.87 25.31
C THR A 136 14.99 5.18 25.70
N VAL A 137 14.02 5.05 24.78
CA VAL A 137 12.70 4.48 25.07
C VAL A 137 12.77 2.95 25.16
N ASN A 138 12.08 2.38 26.14
CA ASN A 138 11.85 0.94 26.19
C ASN A 138 10.83 0.51 25.12
N VAL A 139 11.34 -0.06 24.02
CA VAL A 139 10.57 -0.50 22.85
C VAL A 139 9.58 -1.63 23.16
N ALA A 140 9.81 -2.43 24.20
CA ALA A 140 9.01 -3.63 24.49
C ALA A 140 7.51 -3.32 24.71
N LEU A 141 7.21 -2.17 25.32
CA LEU A 141 5.82 -1.71 25.52
C LEU A 141 5.13 -1.42 24.19
N TYR A 142 5.81 -0.72 23.29
CA TYR A 142 5.31 -0.37 21.97
C TYR A 142 5.13 -1.61 21.09
N LYS A 143 6.08 -2.54 21.14
CA LYS A 143 5.96 -3.84 20.47
C LYS A 143 4.72 -4.60 20.95
N LYS A 144 4.49 -4.67 22.26
CA LYS A 144 3.32 -5.35 22.84
C LYS A 144 2.02 -4.72 22.34
N SER A 145 1.94 -3.39 22.28
CA SER A 145 0.78 -2.66 21.75
C SER A 145 0.57 -2.93 20.26
N TRP A 146 1.64 -2.89 19.46
CA TRP A 146 1.58 -3.18 18.03
C TRP A 146 1.12 -4.60 17.73
N LEU A 147 1.68 -5.59 18.44
CA LEU A 147 1.29 -6.99 18.27
C LEU A 147 -0.16 -7.24 18.71
N ARG A 148 -0.66 -6.54 19.73
CA ARG A 148 -2.07 -6.58 20.11
C ARG A 148 -2.97 -6.09 18.99
N ASN A 149 -2.59 -5.04 18.26
CA ASN A 149 -3.37 -4.56 17.12
C ASN A 149 -3.27 -5.52 15.92
N LYS A 150 -2.18 -6.29 15.83
CA LYS A 150 -1.96 -7.33 14.81
C LYS A 150 -2.78 -8.61 15.08
N THR A 151 -3.01 -8.96 16.35
CA THR A 151 -3.91 -10.05 16.78
C THR A 151 -5.35 -9.59 17.04
N ALA A 152 -5.57 -8.28 17.17
CA ALA A 152 -6.85 -7.62 16.94
C ALA A 152 -7.13 -7.48 15.43
N ILE A 153 -6.81 -8.54 14.67
CA ILE A 153 -7.86 -9.09 13.83
C ILE A 153 -8.92 -9.62 14.80
N THR A 154 -9.69 -8.70 15.38
CA THR A 154 -11.11 -8.99 15.51
C THR A 154 -11.50 -9.49 14.11
N PRO A 155 -12.16 -10.65 13.98
CA PRO A 155 -13.00 -10.83 12.79
C PRO A 155 -13.78 -9.53 12.64
N ILE A 156 -14.06 -9.10 11.43
CA ILE A 156 -15.01 -8.02 11.21
C ILE A 156 -16.31 -8.46 11.90
N ALA A 157 -16.44 -8.07 13.15
CA ALA A 157 -17.43 -8.52 14.10
C ALA A 157 -17.73 -7.25 14.87
N ASN A 158 -18.76 -6.60 14.35
CA ASN A 158 -19.69 -5.76 15.12
C ASN A 158 -19.31 -4.31 15.36
N ASN A 159 -18.72 -3.63 14.37
CA ASN A 159 -18.85 -2.16 14.29
C ASN A 159 -19.63 -1.71 13.03
N TYR A 160 -20.57 -2.54 12.56
CA TYR A 160 -21.64 -2.02 11.72
C TYR A 160 -22.71 -1.47 12.64
N LYS A 161 -22.67 -0.17 12.90
CA LYS A 161 -23.62 0.49 13.81
C LYS A 161 -25.05 0.41 13.29
N LYS A 162 -25.22 0.10 11.99
CA LYS A 162 -26.50 -0.01 11.30
C LYS A 162 -26.44 -1.03 10.17
N ILE A 163 -27.39 -1.96 10.12
CA ILE A 163 -27.64 -2.83 8.95
C ILE A 163 -28.82 -2.22 8.19
N VAL A 164 -28.66 -2.00 6.90
CA VAL A 164 -29.76 -1.59 6.01
C VAL A 164 -30.19 -2.79 5.20
N THR A 165 -31.49 -3.06 5.21
CA THR A 165 -32.10 -4.06 4.31
C THR A 165 -32.28 -3.44 2.93
N TYR A 166 -31.87 -4.18 1.90
CA TYR A 166 -32.01 -3.77 0.51
C TYR A 166 -32.69 -4.88 -0.30
N THR A 167 -33.73 -4.52 -1.06
CA THR A 167 -34.39 -5.44 -1.99
C THR A 167 -33.69 -5.35 -3.35
N VAL A 168 -33.10 -6.47 -3.78
CA VAL A 168 -32.34 -6.57 -5.02
C VAL A 168 -33.24 -6.36 -6.23
N LYS A 169 -32.84 -5.48 -7.16
CA LYS A 169 -33.51 -5.29 -8.44
C LYS A 169 -32.83 -6.10 -9.54
N SER A 170 -33.57 -6.38 -10.61
CA SER A 170 -32.99 -7.03 -11.79
C SER A 170 -31.85 -6.19 -12.36
N GLY A 171 -30.69 -6.81 -12.58
CA GLY A 171 -29.47 -6.15 -13.03
C GLY A 171 -28.67 -5.42 -11.95
N ASP A 172 -28.99 -5.61 -10.66
CA ASP A 172 -28.14 -5.13 -9.58
C ASP A 172 -26.93 -6.04 -9.35
N SER A 173 -25.80 -5.42 -9.03
CA SER A 173 -24.61 -6.08 -8.51
C SER A 173 -24.31 -5.57 -7.10
N ILE A 174 -23.61 -6.36 -6.29
CA ILE A 174 -23.23 -5.94 -4.93
C ILE A 174 -22.49 -4.60 -4.98
N SER A 175 -21.53 -4.44 -5.91
CA SER A 175 -20.78 -3.19 -6.08
C SER A 175 -21.68 -1.98 -6.36
N LYS A 176 -22.68 -2.15 -7.24
CA LYS A 176 -23.63 -1.08 -7.58
C LYS A 176 -24.52 -0.70 -6.38
N ILE A 177 -24.98 -1.70 -5.63
CA ILE A 177 -25.78 -1.50 -4.41
C ILE A 177 -24.95 -0.72 -3.37
N LEU A 178 -23.70 -1.13 -3.14
CA LEU A 178 -22.79 -0.45 -2.22
C LEU A 178 -22.56 1.01 -2.62
N ILE A 179 -22.27 1.28 -3.90
CA ILE A 179 -22.07 2.64 -4.42
C ILE A 179 -23.31 3.51 -4.19
N ASN A 180 -24.51 3.00 -4.48
CA ASN A 180 -25.76 3.72 -4.27
C ASN A 180 -26.05 4.00 -2.79
N LEU A 181 -25.53 3.17 -1.90
CA LEU A 181 -25.59 3.35 -0.45
C LEU A 181 -24.44 4.23 0.09
N GLY A 182 -23.59 4.79 -0.78
CA GLY A 182 -22.45 5.62 -0.39
C GLY A 182 -21.26 4.84 0.16
N ILE A 183 -21.22 3.52 -0.06
CA ILE A 183 -20.17 2.61 0.42
C ILE A 183 -19.19 2.33 -0.74
N GLY A 184 -17.92 2.67 -0.53
CA GLY A 184 -16.85 2.35 -1.48
C GLY A 184 -16.64 0.84 -1.64
N TYR A 185 -15.97 0.44 -2.73
CA TYR A 185 -15.65 -0.97 -2.97
C TYR A 185 -14.78 -1.54 -1.84
N ASN A 186 -15.25 -2.61 -1.19
CA ASN A 186 -14.53 -3.29 -0.15
C ASN A 186 -14.77 -4.81 -0.25
N PRO A 187 -13.77 -5.62 -0.64
CA PRO A 187 -13.95 -7.06 -0.86
C PRO A 187 -14.34 -7.81 0.42
N LYS A 188 -13.97 -7.28 1.60
CA LYS A 188 -14.36 -7.87 2.89
C LYS A 188 -15.84 -7.70 3.17
N ILE A 189 -16.41 -6.54 2.83
CA ILE A 189 -17.85 -6.28 2.95
C ILE A 189 -18.62 -7.17 1.97
N ILE A 190 -18.12 -7.29 0.74
CA ILE A 190 -18.73 -8.14 -0.29
C ILE A 190 -18.79 -9.60 0.17
N ASN A 191 -17.66 -10.16 0.63
CA ASN A 191 -17.63 -11.54 1.13
C ASN A 191 -18.55 -11.71 2.34
N HIS A 192 -18.55 -10.74 3.27
CA HIS A 192 -19.44 -10.77 4.41
C HIS A 192 -20.92 -10.77 4.00
N ILE A 193 -21.33 -9.94 3.03
CA ILE A 193 -22.71 -9.92 2.52
C ILE A 193 -23.09 -11.27 1.91
N VAL A 194 -22.17 -11.92 1.20
CA VAL A 194 -22.41 -13.24 0.60
C VAL A 194 -22.57 -14.30 1.69
N ASP A 195 -21.69 -14.27 2.70
CA ASP A 195 -21.72 -15.23 3.82
C ASP A 195 -22.96 -15.05 4.70
N THR A 196 -23.43 -13.81 4.92
CA THR A 196 -24.60 -13.52 5.77
C THR A 196 -25.93 -13.62 5.04
N ASN A 197 -25.94 -13.70 3.71
CA ASN A 197 -27.16 -13.77 2.90
C ASN A 197 -27.12 -14.92 1.88
N PRO A 198 -26.88 -16.18 2.30
CA PRO A 198 -26.67 -17.31 1.38
C PRO A 198 -27.85 -17.56 0.43
N SER A 199 -29.08 -17.24 0.84
CA SER A 199 -30.29 -17.37 0.02
C SER A 199 -30.41 -16.34 -1.10
N ALA A 200 -29.63 -15.26 -1.05
CA ALA A 200 -29.62 -14.21 -2.08
C ALA A 200 -28.64 -14.51 -3.22
N PHE A 201 -27.82 -15.56 -3.11
CA PHE A 201 -26.76 -15.89 -4.06
C PHE A 201 -26.87 -17.31 -4.59
N ILE A 202 -26.72 -17.47 -5.90
CA ILE A 202 -26.64 -18.81 -6.50
C ILE A 202 -25.24 -19.38 -6.23
N ASN A 203 -25.18 -20.53 -5.54
CA ASN A 203 -23.94 -21.22 -5.16
C ASN A 203 -22.95 -20.36 -4.37
N ASN A 204 -23.45 -19.43 -3.55
CA ASN A 204 -22.64 -18.44 -2.82
C ASN A 204 -21.69 -17.64 -3.73
N ASN A 205 -22.03 -17.48 -5.00
CA ASN A 205 -21.22 -16.71 -5.94
C ASN A 205 -21.62 -15.22 -5.86
N PRO A 206 -20.70 -14.30 -5.50
CA PRO A 206 -20.99 -12.87 -5.40
C PRO A 206 -21.53 -12.23 -6.68
N ASN A 207 -21.23 -12.82 -7.85
CA ASN A 207 -21.68 -12.32 -9.14
C ASN A 207 -23.09 -12.79 -9.51
N HIS A 208 -23.68 -13.73 -8.75
CA HIS A 208 -24.98 -14.31 -9.04
C HIS A 208 -26.01 -13.91 -7.97
N LEU A 209 -26.31 -12.62 -7.94
CA LEU A 209 -27.29 -12.05 -7.01
C LEU A 209 -28.71 -12.23 -7.55
N ILE A 210 -29.61 -12.78 -6.73
CA ILE A 210 -30.99 -13.11 -7.10
C ILE A 210 -31.86 -11.86 -6.98
N SER A 211 -32.47 -11.44 -8.10
CA SER A 211 -33.45 -10.35 -8.11
C SER A 211 -34.65 -10.67 -7.21
N GLY A 212 -35.13 -9.69 -6.46
CA GLY A 212 -36.24 -9.81 -5.51
C GLY A 212 -35.83 -10.35 -4.13
N SER A 213 -34.60 -10.82 -3.97
CA SER A 213 -34.07 -11.19 -2.65
C SER A 213 -33.85 -9.95 -1.78
N VAL A 214 -33.95 -10.12 -0.46
CA VAL A 214 -33.62 -9.08 0.51
C VAL A 214 -32.27 -9.41 1.11
N ILE A 215 -31.34 -8.46 1.04
CA ILE A 215 -30.00 -8.58 1.62
C ILE A 215 -29.81 -7.60 2.77
N GLY A 216 -29.16 -8.04 3.83
CA GLY A 216 -28.60 -7.16 4.85
C GLY A 216 -27.28 -6.57 4.37
N VAL A 217 -27.22 -5.25 4.23
CA VAL A 217 -26.00 -4.51 3.90
C VAL A 217 -25.48 -3.82 5.16
N PRO A 218 -24.26 -4.16 5.61
CA PRO A 218 -23.67 -3.50 6.76
C PRO A 218 -23.18 -2.09 6.39
N LEU A 219 -23.62 -1.08 7.14
CA LEU A 219 -23.08 0.28 7.05
C LEU A 219 -22.02 0.49 8.14
N SER A 220 -20.88 1.09 7.77
CA SER A 220 -19.85 1.57 8.69
C SER A 220 -20.36 2.69 9.60
#